data_AF-A0A1J5U510-F1
#
_entry.id   AF-A0A1J5U510-F1
#
_cell.length_a   1.000
_cell.length_b   1.000
_cell.length_c   1.000
_cell.angle_alpha   90.00
_cell.angle_beta   90.00
_cell.angle_gamma   90.00
#
_symmetry.space_group_name_H-M   'P 1'
#
loop_
_entity.id
_entity.type
_entity.pdbx_description
1 polymer ?
#
loop_
_entity_poly.entity_id
_entity_poly.type
_entity_poly.pdbx_seq_one_letter_code
_entity_poly.pdbx_strand_id
1 'polypeptide(L)'
;LLARVDGGGNTDTLKLAGADLNLDLTQIDNGRIQDIEIIDLTGSGNNTLKLNLNDLLDISTSTNFLKVIGDTGDKVDIELSDNAFIKDSTKTEDGITYDIYNNVNTVDTVELWVEQDLAVF
;
A
#
# COMPACT_ATOMS: atom_id res chain seq x y z
N LEU A 1 10.14 -25.25 -0.32
CA LEU A 1 10.45 -23.92 -0.89
C LEU A 1 9.27 -23.03 -0.55
N LEU A 2 9.52 -21.89 0.09
CA LEU A 2 8.48 -20.89 0.31
C LEU A 2 8.46 -19.94 -0.89
N ALA A 3 7.28 -19.59 -1.41
CA ALA A 3 7.15 -18.76 -2.61
C ALA A 3 7.41 -17.27 -2.28
N ARG A 4 8.24 -16.58 -3.07
CA ARG A 4 8.52 -15.15 -2.93
C ARG A 4 8.02 -14.41 -4.17
N VAL A 5 7.54 -13.19 -3.96
CA VAL A 5 7.26 -12.19 -4.99
C VAL A 5 8.34 -11.12 -4.87
N ASP A 6 8.95 -10.78 -6.01
CA ASP A 6 10.04 -9.81 -6.13
C ASP A 6 9.87 -9.08 -7.46
N GLY A 7 9.58 -7.78 -7.43
CA GLY A 7 9.48 -6.96 -8.64
C GLY A 7 10.84 -6.60 -9.24
N GLY A 8 11.86 -6.52 -8.38
CA GLY A 8 13.23 -6.18 -8.76
C GLY A 8 13.43 -4.68 -8.95
N GLY A 9 13.61 -4.24 -10.19
CA GLY A 9 13.86 -2.83 -10.48
C GLY A 9 12.80 -2.26 -11.42
N ASN A 10 12.72 -0.93 -11.47
CA ASN A 10 11.66 -0.13 -12.10
C ASN A 10 10.46 0.06 -11.17
N THR A 11 9.26 0.17 -11.72
CA THR A 11 8.02 0.36 -10.96
C THR A 11 7.18 -0.88 -11.15
N ASP A 12 6.99 -1.61 -10.07
CA ASP A 12 6.32 -2.91 -10.10
C ASP A 12 4.95 -2.84 -9.43
N THR A 13 4.03 -3.67 -9.93
CA THR A 13 2.64 -3.70 -9.47
C THR A 13 2.25 -5.10 -8.99
N LEU A 14 1.79 -5.19 -7.74
CA LEU A 14 1.13 -6.37 -7.20
C LEU A 14 -0.39 -6.21 -7.28
N LYS A 15 -1.04 -6.99 -8.13
CA LYS A 15 -2.49 -6.95 -8.34
C LYS A 15 -3.24 -8.06 -7.60
N LEU A 16 -4.28 -7.69 -6.86
CA LEU A 16 -5.27 -8.62 -6.30
C LEU A 16 -6.37 -8.86 -7.36
N ALA A 17 -6.17 -9.84 -8.23
CA ALA A 17 -7.08 -10.07 -9.37
C ALA A 17 -8.43 -10.76 -9.01
N GLY A 18 -8.61 -11.21 -7.78
CA GLY A 18 -9.75 -12.01 -7.32
C GLY A 18 -10.93 -11.19 -6.81
N ALA A 19 -11.80 -11.81 -6.01
CA ALA A 19 -12.92 -11.16 -5.32
C ALA A 19 -12.75 -11.24 -3.81
N ASP A 20 -13.06 -10.15 -3.11
CA ASP A 20 -13.13 -10.09 -1.64
C ASP A 20 -11.83 -10.58 -0.97
N LEU A 21 -10.68 -10.27 -1.58
CA LEU A 21 -9.37 -10.68 -1.08
C LEU A 21 -8.91 -9.76 0.04
N ASN A 22 -8.22 -10.34 1.02
CA ASN A 22 -7.53 -9.60 2.06
C ASN A 22 -6.03 -9.88 1.97
N LEU A 23 -5.25 -8.88 1.56
CA LEU A 23 -3.80 -8.90 1.65
C LEU A 23 -3.38 -8.24 2.96
N ASP A 24 -3.09 -9.07 3.95
CA ASP A 24 -2.58 -8.63 5.25
C ASP A 24 -1.05 -8.76 5.29
N LEU A 25 -0.35 -7.66 5.01
CA LEU A 25 1.11 -7.63 5.03
C LEU A 25 1.67 -7.81 6.44
N THR A 26 0.91 -7.46 7.49
CA THR A 26 1.35 -7.62 8.89
C THR A 26 1.54 -9.10 9.30
N GLN A 27 0.95 -10.02 8.52
CA GLN A 27 1.06 -11.47 8.71
C GLN A 27 2.03 -12.13 7.72
N ILE A 28 2.65 -11.35 6.84
CA ILE A 28 3.59 -11.81 5.83
C ILE A 28 4.97 -11.32 6.21
N ASP A 29 5.95 -12.22 6.21
CA ASP A 29 7.35 -11.84 6.41
C ASP A 29 7.79 -10.88 5.30
N ASN A 30 8.38 -9.74 5.66
CA ASN A 30 8.81 -8.69 4.72
C ASN A 30 9.84 -9.18 3.68
N GLY A 31 10.43 -10.36 3.88
CA GLY A 31 11.24 -11.08 2.90
C GLY A 31 10.47 -11.64 1.69
N ARG A 32 9.13 -11.68 1.76
CA ARG A 32 8.29 -12.50 0.86
C ARG A 32 7.61 -11.72 -0.26
N ILE A 33 7.38 -10.43 -0.05
CA ILE A 33 6.89 -9.50 -1.07
C ILE A 33 7.83 -8.31 -0.99
N GLN A 34 8.58 -8.07 -2.06
CA GLN A 34 9.62 -7.04 -2.12
C GLN A 34 9.65 -6.38 -3.49
N ASP A 35 10.21 -5.17 -3.50
CA ASP A 35 10.38 -4.33 -4.68
C ASP A 35 9.05 -4.14 -5.41
N ILE A 36 8.04 -3.64 -4.67
CA ILE A 36 6.71 -3.30 -5.18
C ILE A 36 6.37 -1.85 -4.83
N GLU A 37 6.11 -1.03 -5.85
CA GLU A 37 5.75 0.39 -5.69
C GLU A 37 4.25 0.65 -5.82
N ILE A 38 3.49 -0.30 -6.40
CA ILE A 38 2.04 -0.18 -6.60
C ILE A 38 1.33 -1.46 -6.12
N ILE A 39 0.32 -1.30 -5.28
CA ILE A 39 -0.66 -2.35 -5.00
C ILE A 39 -1.97 -1.99 -5.69
N ASP A 40 -2.45 -2.90 -6.53
CA ASP A 40 -3.65 -2.75 -7.34
C ASP A 40 -4.79 -3.62 -6.79
N LEU A 41 -5.81 -2.97 -6.23
CA LEU A 41 -6.99 -3.57 -5.63
C LEU A 41 -8.17 -3.70 -6.60
N THR A 42 -8.04 -3.26 -7.86
CA THR A 42 -9.10 -3.27 -8.91
C THR A 42 -9.49 -4.67 -9.42
N GLY A 43 -9.27 -5.70 -8.62
CA GLY A 43 -9.92 -6.99 -8.82
C GLY A 43 -11.44 -6.87 -8.77
N SER A 44 -12.12 -8.01 -8.86
CA SER A 44 -13.54 -8.05 -8.55
C SER A 44 -13.80 -7.88 -7.05
N GLY A 45 -15.06 -7.66 -6.66
CA GLY A 45 -15.46 -7.59 -5.25
C GLY A 45 -14.79 -6.43 -4.49
N ASN A 46 -14.73 -6.51 -3.17
CA ASN A 46 -14.11 -5.49 -2.34
C ASN A 46 -12.82 -6.03 -1.71
N ASN A 47 -11.68 -5.62 -2.23
CA ASN A 47 -10.37 -6.05 -1.75
C ASN A 47 -9.87 -5.14 -0.63
N THR A 48 -9.09 -5.71 0.28
CA THR A 48 -8.51 -5.00 1.41
C THR A 48 -7.00 -5.20 1.43
N LEU A 49 -6.27 -4.10 1.60
CA LEU A 49 -4.87 -4.09 1.96
C LEU A 49 -4.76 -3.69 3.44
N LYS A 50 -4.02 -4.47 4.23
CA LYS A 50 -3.60 -4.10 5.58
C LYS A 50 -2.08 -4.02 5.66
N LEU A 51 -1.56 -2.93 6.21
CA LEU A 51 -0.13 -2.72 6.38
C LEU A 51 0.20 -1.82 7.59
N ASN A 52 1.40 -1.98 8.13
CA ASN A 52 1.99 -1.09 9.13
C ASN A 52 3.21 -0.33 8.57
N LEU A 53 3.86 0.47 9.42
CA LEU A 53 5.06 1.22 9.04
C LEU A 53 6.22 0.33 8.56
N ASN A 54 6.50 -0.78 9.25
CA ASN A 54 7.60 -1.67 8.87
C ASN A 54 7.36 -2.30 7.49
N ASP A 55 6.10 -2.66 7.20
CA ASP A 55 5.74 -3.20 5.89
C ASP A 55 6.03 -2.16 4.79
N LEU A 56 5.71 -0.87 5.02
CA LEU A 56 6.00 0.20 4.05
C LEU A 56 7.50 0.51 3.91
N LEU A 57 8.28 0.39 4.98
CA LEU A 57 9.74 0.56 4.95
C LEU A 57 10.45 -0.58 4.21
N ASP A 58 9.87 -1.77 4.22
CA ASP A 58 10.51 -2.96 3.64
C ASP A 58 9.90 -3.40 2.30
N ILE A 59 8.79 -2.77 1.84
CA ILE A 59 8.10 -3.17 0.60
C ILE A 59 8.95 -2.96 -0.66
N SER A 60 9.88 -2.02 -0.63
CA SER A 60 10.82 -1.74 -1.72
C SER A 60 12.22 -1.53 -1.15
N THR A 61 13.23 -2.14 -1.76
CA THR A 61 14.63 -2.04 -1.29
C THR A 61 15.28 -0.70 -1.66
N SER A 62 14.58 0.12 -2.46
CA SER A 62 15.11 1.38 -2.99
C SER A 62 14.27 2.61 -2.63
N THR A 63 13.03 2.42 -2.18
CA THR A 63 12.11 3.50 -1.81
C THR A 63 11.25 3.09 -0.62
N ASN A 64 10.79 4.08 0.16
CA ASN A 64 9.73 3.87 1.15
C ASN A 64 8.41 4.45 0.63
N PHE A 65 8.13 4.17 -0.65
CA PHE A 65 7.00 4.73 -1.38
C PHE A 65 6.07 3.61 -1.80
N LEU A 66 4.78 3.80 -1.56
CA LEU A 66 3.74 2.88 -2.04
C LEU A 66 2.54 3.66 -2.54
N LYS A 67 2.06 3.28 -3.72
CA LYS A 67 0.77 3.72 -4.25
C LYS A 67 -0.23 2.58 -4.15
N VAL A 68 -1.45 2.90 -3.72
CA VAL A 68 -2.58 1.98 -3.70
C VAL A 68 -3.69 2.53 -4.58
N ILE A 69 -4.05 1.75 -5.60
CA ILE A 69 -5.16 2.02 -6.51
C ILE A 69 -6.25 0.97 -6.33
N GLY A 70 -7.49 1.31 -6.65
CA GLY A 70 -8.65 0.46 -6.39
C GLY A 70 -9.94 1.13 -6.85
N ASP A 71 -11.08 0.57 -6.46
CA ASP A 71 -12.37 1.15 -6.75
C ASP A 71 -13.26 1.28 -5.49
N THR A 72 -14.47 1.81 -5.68
CA THR A 72 -15.40 2.05 -4.58
C THR A 72 -15.77 0.75 -3.87
N GLY A 73 -15.35 0.63 -2.61
CA GLY A 73 -15.59 -0.54 -1.77
C GLY A 73 -14.31 -1.18 -1.26
N ASP A 74 -13.21 -0.96 -1.99
CA ASP A 74 -11.86 -1.32 -1.57
C ASP A 74 -11.40 -0.51 -0.36
N LYS A 75 -10.43 -1.09 0.35
CA LYS A 75 -10.06 -0.68 1.70
C LYS A 75 -8.56 -0.73 1.93
N VAL A 76 -8.07 0.26 2.65
CA VAL A 76 -6.71 0.32 3.18
C VAL A 76 -6.77 0.46 4.69
N ASP A 77 -6.36 -0.58 5.41
CA ASP A 77 -6.22 -0.61 6.87
C ASP A 77 -4.77 -0.25 7.21
N ILE A 78 -4.59 0.92 7.81
CA ILE A 78 -3.29 1.39 8.32
C ILE A 78 -3.43 1.72 9.80
N GLU A 79 -2.31 1.88 10.50
CA GLU A 79 -2.27 2.17 11.94
C GLU A 79 -2.74 3.62 12.28
N LEU A 80 -3.91 4.05 11.78
CA LEU A 80 -4.51 5.35 12.11
C LEU A 80 -4.82 5.46 13.60
N SER A 81 -5.20 4.35 14.25
CA SER A 81 -5.55 4.33 15.67
C SER A 81 -4.40 4.75 16.59
N ASP A 82 -3.16 4.58 16.13
CA ASP A 82 -1.96 4.99 16.86
C ASP A 82 -1.49 6.41 16.49
N ASN A 83 -2.27 7.13 15.67
CA ASN A 83 -1.90 8.40 15.01
C ASN A 83 -0.53 8.32 14.30
N ALA A 84 -0.14 7.12 13.86
CA ALA A 84 1.16 6.90 13.25
C ALA A 84 1.20 7.46 11.82
N PHE A 85 0.12 7.28 11.07
CA PHE A 85 -0.06 7.86 9.75
C PHE A 85 -1.01 9.05 9.80
N ILE A 86 -0.60 10.17 9.20
CA ILE A 86 -1.40 11.38 9.08
C ILE A 86 -1.55 11.72 7.61
N LYS A 87 -2.80 11.96 7.18
CA LYS A 87 -3.08 12.55 5.88
C LYS A 87 -2.50 13.96 5.81
N ASP A 88 -1.51 14.15 4.96
CA ASP A 88 -0.75 15.39 4.84
C ASP A 88 -1.28 16.26 3.68
N SER A 89 -1.48 15.65 2.52
CA SER A 89 -1.83 16.38 1.29
C SER A 89 -2.63 15.52 0.31
N THR A 90 -2.95 16.10 -0.84
CA THR A 90 -3.56 15.41 -1.97
C THR A 90 -2.77 15.66 -3.25
N LYS A 91 -2.74 14.68 -4.15
CA LYS A 91 -2.06 14.80 -5.44
C LYS A 91 -2.85 14.11 -6.54
N THR A 92 -2.90 14.71 -7.72
CA THR A 92 -3.47 14.08 -8.91
C THR A 92 -2.36 13.69 -9.87
N GLU A 93 -2.35 12.44 -10.31
CA GLU A 93 -1.42 11.89 -11.29
C GLU A 93 -2.19 10.98 -12.26
N ASP A 94 -2.00 11.19 -13.56
CA ASP A 94 -2.66 10.44 -14.63
C ASP A 94 -4.19 10.34 -14.53
N GLY A 95 -4.82 11.36 -13.95
CA GLY A 95 -6.27 11.44 -13.77
C GLY A 95 -6.79 10.77 -12.50
N ILE A 96 -5.94 10.11 -11.71
CA ILE A 96 -6.27 9.55 -10.40
C ILE A 96 -5.89 10.57 -9.32
N THR A 97 -6.75 10.76 -8.32
CA THR A 97 -6.47 11.62 -7.18
C THR A 97 -6.19 10.78 -5.93
N TYR A 98 -5.08 11.06 -5.28
CA TYR A 98 -4.58 10.36 -4.11
C TYR A 98 -4.62 11.26 -2.88
N ASP A 99 -4.96 10.67 -1.75
CA ASP A 99 -4.60 11.16 -0.43
C ASP A 99 -3.19 10.66 -0.07
N ILE A 100 -2.33 11.56 0.38
CA ILE A 100 -0.95 11.24 0.78
C ILE A 100 -0.89 11.16 2.29
N TYR A 101 -0.45 10.01 2.80
CA TYR A 101 -0.22 9.74 4.20
C TYR A 101 1.28 9.65 4.48
N ASN A 102 1.73 10.44 5.45
CA ASN A 102 3.09 10.37 5.99
C ASN A 102 3.07 9.73 7.38
N ASN A 103 4.15 9.06 7.76
CA ASN A 103 4.29 8.54 9.11
C ASN A 103 5.07 9.51 10.02
N VAL A 104 4.52 9.85 11.19
CA VAL A 104 5.11 10.83 12.11
C VAL A 104 6.03 10.23 13.18
N ASN A 105 6.10 8.89 13.24
CA ASN A 105 6.89 8.17 14.24
C ASN A 105 8.26 7.70 13.70
N THR A 106 8.58 7.99 12.44
CA THR A 106 9.86 7.65 11.81
C THR A 106 10.63 8.90 11.41
N VAL A 107 11.96 8.77 11.32
CA VAL A 107 12.86 9.79 10.75
C VAL A 107 13.08 9.60 9.26
N ASP A 108 12.78 8.41 8.74
CA ASP A 108 12.84 8.13 7.31
C ASP A 108 11.64 8.75 6.61
N THR A 109 11.84 9.26 5.40
CA THR A 109 10.70 9.72 4.60
C THR A 109 9.96 8.49 4.10
N VAL A 110 8.67 8.41 4.40
CA VAL A 110 7.75 7.39 3.90
C VAL A 110 6.55 8.09 3.29
N GLU A 111 6.12 7.64 2.11
CA GLU A 111 4.98 8.21 1.40
C GLU A 111 4.03 7.10 0.98
N LEU A 112 2.83 7.10 1.55
CA LEU A 112 1.73 6.22 1.15
C LEU A 112 0.69 7.04 0.40
N TRP A 113 0.49 6.74 -0.88
CA TRP A 113 -0.54 7.37 -1.70
C TRP A 113 -1.71 6.43 -1.86
N VAL A 114 -2.89 6.83 -1.39
CA VAL A 114 -4.11 6.03 -1.49
C VAL A 114 -5.10 6.76 -2.39
N GLU A 115 -5.57 6.11 -3.45
CA GLU A 115 -6.61 6.65 -4.32
C GLU A 115 -7.87 7.00 -3.52
N GLN A 116 -8.48 8.16 -3.79
CA GLN A 116 -9.56 8.72 -2.96
C GLN A 116 -10.88 7.93 -2.96
N ASP A 117 -11.04 6.98 -3.90
CA ASP A 117 -12.21 6.10 -3.94
C ASP A 117 -12.15 4.97 -2.89
N LEU A 118 -10.98 4.75 -2.28
CA LEU A 118 -10.75 3.73 -1.27
C LEU A 118 -11.05 4.27 0.12
N ALA A 119 -11.66 3.44 0.97
CA ALA A 119 -11.83 3.78 2.38
C ALA A 119 -10.54 3.49 3.16
N VAL A 120 -10.07 4.46 3.94
CA VAL A 120 -8.91 4.32 4.84
C VAL A 120 -9.38 4.31 6.29
N PHE A 121 -8.89 3.36 7.11
CA PHE A 121 -9.24 3.24 8.53
C PHE A 121 -8.08 2.70 9.36
#